data_AF-A0A182PV48-F1
#
_entry.id   AF-A0A182PV48-F1
#
_cell.length_a   1.000
_cell.length_b   1.000
_cell.length_c   1.000
_cell.angle_alpha   90.00
_cell.angle_beta   90.00
_cell.angle_gamma   90.00
#
_symmetry.space_group_name_H-M   'P 1'
#
loop_
_entity.id
_entity.type
_entity.pdbx_description
1 polymer ?
#
loop_
_entity_poly.entity_id
_entity_poly.type
_entity_poly.pdbx_seq_one_letter_code
_entity_poly.pdbx_strand_id
1 'polypeptide(L)'
;MSSTNISESIPFYDVFGYYEWTLTLADPRTKGWPMVDSPIPTLTGVCIYLFLVWIGPKIMRDRKPFDLTTFLVPYNLAMALLNLYICLQLFIGSTMRRYSYICEPCRQSFHPAELRIVDAVWWYYFSKVLEFSDTFFFILRKKDNQLTFLHVYHHSTMFSFWWIGVKWVPSGSTFLPAMVNSFIHVLMYTYYGLAAVGPHMNKYLWWKKYLTILQLIQFTVAMILGINGIITGCEFPLWMHYTLIGYMISFILLFGNFYAQAYMQGKPIQQFEINCIDMGAIKNNFFVYHLVRLIMWAVLDSDIELFFLSKLGKPVSSLRGKVVWITGASSGIGRDLAIALARHGVKLCISARNISELLKVKQACLAQSNGSLGPNDVYVLEMDMLHLNHHNDYFNMVLDHFKTVDILVNNAGRSQRAEWASINIKVDRELFELDVFAVVNLSRVALNFFARNSIKGHLVVTSSTAGLIGAPNSGTYTGAKHALHGYFEALRNEFPNVHVTMFCPGPTATNFLQECFTDTPGAKYNQTVQPTDRRMTSERCGHLYALAIANKTHLSWVGTFPINFLLYIGLYYPNLKRVTA
;
A
#
# COMPACT_ATOMS: atom_id res chain seq x y z
N MET A 1 13.22 -16.80 -39.28
CA MET A 1 11.96 -17.49 -39.69
C MET A 1 12.16 -18.96 -39.37
N SER A 2 11.39 -19.68 -38.56
CA SER A 2 10.01 -19.51 -38.09
C SER A 2 9.87 -19.78 -36.59
N SER A 3 9.03 -18.98 -35.95
CA SER A 3 8.39 -19.21 -34.66
C SER A 3 7.40 -20.37 -34.71
N THR A 4 7.35 -21.20 -33.67
CA THR A 4 6.11 -21.87 -33.23
C THR A 4 6.09 -21.98 -31.71
N ASN A 5 5.16 -21.23 -31.12
CA ASN A 5 4.62 -21.38 -29.78
C ASN A 5 4.06 -22.80 -29.58
N ILE A 6 4.29 -23.40 -28.42
CA ILE A 6 3.40 -24.41 -27.87
C ILE A 6 3.15 -24.06 -26.40
N SER A 7 1.93 -23.57 -26.16
CA SER A 7 1.27 -23.65 -24.87
C SER A 7 1.03 -25.12 -24.55
N GLU A 8 1.78 -25.69 -23.61
CA GLU A 8 1.47 -27.02 -23.09
C GLU A 8 0.25 -26.93 -22.17
N SER A 9 -0.91 -27.26 -22.72
CA SER A 9 -2.07 -27.67 -21.95
C SER A 9 -1.75 -29.00 -21.26
N ILE A 10 -1.76 -29.01 -19.92
CA ILE A 10 -1.61 -30.22 -19.10
C ILE A 10 -2.65 -31.26 -19.58
N PRO A 11 -2.24 -32.47 -20.03
CA PRO A 11 -3.17 -33.47 -20.52
C PRO A 11 -4.15 -33.90 -19.41
N PHE A 12 -5.44 -34.03 -19.74
CA PHE A 12 -6.49 -34.46 -18.80
C PHE A 12 -6.17 -35.79 -18.07
N TYR A 13 -5.39 -36.66 -18.72
CA TYR A 13 -4.92 -37.94 -18.17
C TYR A 13 -4.03 -37.76 -16.93
N ASP A 14 -3.24 -36.69 -16.89
CA ASP A 14 -2.31 -36.38 -15.80
C ASP A 14 -3.05 -35.82 -14.57
N VAL A 15 -4.12 -35.04 -14.81
CA VAL A 15 -4.99 -34.52 -13.74
C VAL A 15 -5.83 -35.63 -13.10
N PHE A 16 -6.37 -36.54 -13.92
CA PHE A 16 -7.14 -37.68 -13.41
C PHE A 16 -6.23 -38.65 -12.64
N GLY A 17 -5.03 -38.94 -13.15
CA GLY A 17 -4.03 -39.74 -12.44
C GLY A 17 -3.60 -39.12 -11.10
N TYR A 18 -3.40 -37.79 -11.07
CA TYR A 18 -3.13 -37.07 -9.83
C TYR A 18 -4.31 -37.17 -8.84
N TYR A 19 -5.56 -37.03 -9.31
CA TYR A 19 -6.73 -37.17 -8.46
C TYR A 19 -6.83 -38.58 -7.85
N GLU A 20 -6.67 -39.64 -8.64
CA GLU A 20 -6.66 -41.02 -8.14
C GLU A 20 -5.56 -41.24 -7.09
N TRP A 21 -4.36 -40.68 -7.30
CA TRP A 21 -3.30 -40.70 -6.29
C TRP A 21 -3.71 -39.98 -5.00
N THR A 22 -4.34 -38.81 -5.08
CA THR A 22 -4.83 -38.11 -3.87
C THR A 22 -5.90 -38.93 -3.13
N LEU A 23 -6.72 -39.71 -3.82
CA LEU A 23 -7.71 -40.58 -3.18
C LEU A 23 -7.07 -41.67 -2.32
N THR A 24 -5.86 -42.13 -2.66
CA THR A 24 -5.11 -43.08 -1.82
C THR A 24 -4.68 -42.48 -0.48
N LEU A 25 -4.61 -41.15 -0.39
CA LEU A 25 -4.24 -40.39 0.81
C LEU A 25 -5.47 -39.93 1.60
N ALA A 26 -6.69 -40.24 1.15
CA ALA A 26 -7.91 -39.83 1.83
C ALA A 26 -8.05 -40.50 3.21
N ASP A 27 -8.63 -39.77 4.15
CA ASP A 27 -8.79 -40.25 5.52
C ASP A 27 -9.88 -41.35 5.56
N PRO A 28 -9.57 -42.57 6.05
CA PRO A 28 -10.54 -43.66 6.07
C PRO A 28 -11.70 -43.42 7.05
N ARG A 29 -11.55 -42.52 8.04
CA ARG A 29 -12.54 -42.28 9.10
C ARG A 29 -13.80 -41.58 8.59
N THR A 30 -13.69 -40.83 7.49
CA THR A 30 -14.81 -40.08 6.89
C THR A 30 -15.38 -40.75 5.64
N LYS A 31 -14.91 -41.96 5.31
CA LYS A 31 -15.38 -42.73 4.16
C LYS A 31 -16.86 -43.12 4.32
N GLY A 32 -17.66 -42.91 3.28
CA GLY A 32 -19.10 -43.20 3.31
C GLY A 32 -19.94 -42.12 4.00
N TRP A 33 -19.31 -41.05 4.51
CA TRP A 33 -20.06 -39.95 5.12
C TRP A 33 -20.72 -39.09 4.05
N PRO A 34 -21.89 -38.48 4.36
CA PRO A 34 -22.63 -37.73 3.35
C PRO A 34 -21.78 -36.61 2.76
N MET A 35 -21.74 -36.55 1.42
CA MET A 35 -21.03 -35.54 0.61
C MET A 35 -19.49 -35.56 0.71
N VAL A 36 -18.88 -36.59 1.32
CA VAL A 36 -17.42 -36.67 1.47
C VAL A 36 -16.75 -37.50 0.36
N ASP A 37 -17.40 -38.58 -0.09
CA ASP A 37 -16.74 -39.55 -0.97
C ASP A 37 -16.30 -38.96 -2.31
N SER A 38 -17.07 -38.02 -2.87
CA SER A 38 -16.82 -37.36 -4.14
C SER A 38 -16.86 -35.83 -4.01
N PRO A 39 -16.08 -35.08 -4.80
CA PRO A 39 -16.20 -33.62 -4.87
C PRO A 39 -17.48 -33.15 -5.58
N ILE A 40 -18.13 -34.03 -6.36
CA ILE A 40 -19.25 -33.67 -7.24
C ILE A 40 -20.40 -32.99 -6.46
N PRO A 41 -20.88 -33.51 -5.31
CA PRO A 41 -21.94 -32.85 -4.56
C PRO A 41 -21.55 -31.44 -4.09
N THR A 42 -20.31 -31.26 -3.64
CA THR A 42 -19.78 -29.96 -3.21
C THR A 42 -19.74 -28.97 -4.36
N LEU A 43 -19.12 -29.36 -5.49
CA LEU A 43 -19.01 -28.51 -6.68
C LEU A 43 -20.37 -28.17 -7.27
N THR A 44 -21.29 -29.14 -7.30
CA THR A 44 -22.67 -28.93 -7.75
C THR A 44 -23.38 -27.93 -6.84
N GLY A 45 -23.23 -28.06 -5.51
CA GLY A 45 -23.78 -27.12 -4.54
C GLY A 45 -23.26 -25.70 -4.73
N VAL A 46 -21.95 -25.52 -4.96
CA VAL A 46 -21.36 -24.20 -5.26
C VAL A 46 -21.87 -23.64 -6.59
N CYS A 47 -21.97 -24.47 -7.63
CA CYS A 47 -22.49 -24.04 -8.93
C CYS A 47 -23.95 -23.57 -8.83
N ILE A 48 -24.80 -24.34 -8.12
CA ILE A 48 -26.20 -23.96 -7.85
C ILE A 48 -26.24 -22.65 -7.05
N TYR A 49 -25.43 -22.53 -6.01
CA TYR A 49 -25.33 -21.31 -5.20
C TYR A 49 -24.97 -20.08 -6.05
N LEU A 50 -23.90 -20.16 -6.85
CA LEU A 50 -23.46 -19.06 -7.71
C LEU A 50 -24.49 -18.73 -8.79
N PHE A 51 -25.14 -19.74 -9.37
CA PHE A 51 -26.23 -19.55 -10.30
C PHE A 51 -27.40 -18.79 -9.65
N LEU A 52 -27.79 -19.19 -8.44
CA LEU A 52 -28.84 -18.52 -7.66
C LEU A 52 -28.48 -17.08 -7.28
N VAL A 53 -27.22 -16.81 -6.93
CA VAL A 53 -26.72 -15.46 -6.69
C VAL A 53 -26.79 -14.60 -7.96
N TRP A 54 -26.54 -15.17 -9.13
CA TRP A 54 -26.58 -14.47 -10.41
C TRP A 54 -28.01 -14.22 -10.92
N ILE A 55 -28.90 -15.20 -10.80
CA ILE A 55 -30.28 -15.11 -11.32
C ILE A 55 -31.26 -14.52 -10.31
N GLY A 56 -31.06 -14.76 -9.01
CA GLY A 56 -31.97 -14.41 -7.93
C GLY A 56 -32.32 -12.91 -7.88
N PRO A 57 -31.33 -11.99 -7.86
CA PRO A 57 -31.59 -10.55 -7.92
C PRO A 57 -32.33 -10.11 -9.19
N LYS A 58 -32.11 -10.80 -10.33
CA LYS A 58 -32.83 -10.51 -11.58
C LYS A 58 -34.30 -10.89 -11.48
N ILE A 59 -34.63 -12.04 -10.88
CA ILE A 59 -36.01 -12.49 -10.65
C ILE A 59 -36.72 -11.58 -9.65
N MET A 60 -36.01 -11.14 -8.61
CA MET A 60 -36.56 -10.28 -7.55
C MET A 60 -36.66 -8.80 -7.93
N ARG A 61 -36.16 -8.39 -9.11
CA ARG A 61 -36.19 -7.01 -9.59
C ARG A 61 -37.62 -6.44 -9.59
N ASP A 62 -38.55 -7.17 -10.19
CA ASP A 62 -39.95 -6.76 -10.39
C ASP A 62 -40.91 -7.31 -9.32
N ARG A 63 -40.37 -7.96 -8.28
CA ARG A 63 -41.14 -8.49 -7.14
C ARG A 63 -40.97 -7.63 -5.90
N LYS A 64 -41.99 -7.64 -5.03
CA LYS A 64 -41.92 -7.04 -3.70
C LYS A 64 -41.01 -7.91 -2.79
N PRO A 65 -40.27 -7.30 -1.84
CA PRO A 65 -39.44 -8.04 -0.89
C PRO A 65 -40.34 -8.92 0.00
N PHE A 66 -39.91 -10.16 0.24
CA PHE A 66 -40.62 -11.06 1.14
C PHE A 66 -40.38 -10.67 2.61
N ASP A 67 -41.44 -10.71 3.42
CA ASP A 67 -41.30 -10.66 4.86
C ASP A 67 -41.03 -12.07 5.40
N LEU A 68 -39.76 -12.31 5.77
CA LEU A 68 -39.28 -13.60 6.25
C LEU A 68 -38.92 -13.55 7.75
N THR A 69 -39.39 -12.53 8.47
CA THR A 69 -39.00 -12.28 9.86
C THR A 69 -39.26 -13.48 10.77
N THR A 70 -40.44 -14.11 10.64
CA THR A 70 -40.85 -15.31 11.39
C THR A 70 -39.96 -16.53 11.11
N PHE A 71 -39.32 -16.59 9.95
CA PHE A 71 -38.43 -17.69 9.56
C PHE A 71 -36.96 -17.42 9.89
N LEU A 72 -36.54 -16.16 9.83
CA LEU A 72 -35.16 -15.76 10.11
C LEU A 72 -34.78 -15.98 11.57
N VAL A 73 -35.68 -15.70 12.52
CA VAL A 73 -35.35 -15.84 13.95
C VAL A 73 -35.08 -17.32 14.31
N PRO A 74 -35.95 -18.30 13.99
CA PRO A 74 -35.67 -19.71 14.21
C PRO A 74 -34.43 -20.22 13.45
N TYR A 75 -34.23 -19.78 12.21
CA TYR A 75 -33.06 -20.16 11.42
C TYR A 75 -31.75 -19.69 12.08
N ASN A 76 -31.66 -18.40 12.44
CA ASN A 76 -30.46 -17.86 13.09
C ASN A 76 -30.21 -18.53 14.45
N LEU A 77 -31.26 -18.84 15.21
CA LEU A 77 -31.13 -19.58 16.46
C LEU A 77 -30.62 -21.00 16.24
N ALA A 78 -31.15 -21.73 15.25
CA ALA A 78 -30.69 -23.06 14.89
C ALA A 78 -29.23 -23.06 14.44
N MET A 79 -28.82 -22.07 13.63
CA MET A 79 -27.43 -21.90 13.21
C MET A 79 -26.51 -21.57 14.37
N ALA A 80 -26.94 -20.73 15.33
CA ALA A 80 -26.18 -20.45 16.54
C ALA A 80 -26.01 -21.72 17.41
N LEU A 81 -27.08 -22.51 17.59
CA LEU A 81 -27.03 -23.76 18.35
C LEU A 81 -26.15 -24.83 17.68
N LEU A 82 -26.22 -24.95 16.36
CA LEU A 82 -25.36 -25.84 15.59
C LEU A 82 -23.88 -25.47 15.75
N ASN A 83 -23.54 -24.18 15.60
CA ASN A 83 -22.17 -23.70 15.80
C ASN A 83 -21.70 -23.86 17.25
N LEU A 84 -22.60 -23.70 18.23
CA LEU A 84 -22.29 -23.98 19.63
C LEU A 84 -21.99 -25.46 19.86
N TYR A 85 -22.81 -26.34 19.29
CA TYR A 85 -22.59 -27.79 19.33
C TYR A 85 -21.21 -28.15 18.75
N ILE A 86 -20.89 -27.67 17.55
CA ILE A 86 -19.60 -27.91 16.88
C ILE A 86 -18.44 -27.43 17.76
N CYS A 87 -18.52 -26.18 18.27
CA CYS A 87 -17.51 -25.60 19.13
C CYS A 87 -17.27 -26.45 20.39
N LEU A 88 -18.35 -26.91 21.04
CA LEU A 88 -18.26 -27.75 22.24
C LEU A 88 -17.70 -29.14 21.93
N GLN A 89 -18.08 -29.77 20.81
CA GLN A 89 -17.52 -31.06 20.42
C GLN A 89 -16.01 -30.98 20.14
N LEU A 90 -15.56 -29.93 19.44
CA LEU A 90 -14.14 -29.69 19.19
C LEU A 90 -13.37 -29.38 20.47
N PHE A 91 -13.95 -28.60 21.38
CA PHE A 91 -13.35 -28.28 22.68
C PHE A 91 -13.22 -29.52 23.58
N ILE A 92 -14.29 -30.29 23.73
CA ILE A 92 -14.31 -31.50 24.55
C ILE A 92 -13.37 -32.55 23.96
N GLY A 93 -13.46 -32.80 22.65
CA GLY A 93 -12.61 -33.78 21.96
C GLY A 93 -11.12 -33.44 22.08
N SER A 94 -10.75 -32.18 21.80
CA SER A 94 -9.36 -31.72 21.90
C SER A 94 -8.83 -31.77 23.34
N THR A 95 -9.66 -31.43 24.33
CA THR A 95 -9.28 -31.49 25.75
C THR A 95 -9.08 -32.92 26.23
N MET A 96 -9.97 -33.84 25.87
CA MET A 96 -9.82 -35.27 26.20
C MET A 96 -8.57 -35.88 25.58
N ARG A 97 -8.18 -35.43 24.38
CA ARG A 97 -6.96 -35.87 23.70
C ARG A 97 -5.70 -35.10 24.11
N ARG A 98 -5.85 -34.03 24.90
CA ARG A 98 -4.78 -33.08 25.26
C ARG A 98 -4.05 -32.55 24.03
N TYR A 99 -4.81 -32.16 23.02
CA TYR A 99 -4.28 -31.56 21.80
C TYR A 99 -3.43 -30.33 22.11
N SER A 100 -2.34 -30.19 21.38
CA SER A 100 -1.56 -28.97 21.36
C SER A 100 -2.30 -27.89 20.56
N TYR A 101 -2.41 -26.70 21.15
CA TYR A 101 -3.01 -25.54 20.49
C TYR A 101 -2.02 -24.80 19.57
N ILE A 102 -0.76 -25.23 19.55
CA ILE A 102 0.30 -24.62 18.74
C ILE A 102 0.53 -25.45 17.47
N CYS A 103 0.63 -26.77 17.62
CA CYS A 103 0.84 -27.71 16.53
C CYS A 103 0.32 -29.08 16.96
N GLU A 104 -0.75 -29.55 16.32
CA GLU A 104 -1.24 -30.91 16.47
C GLU A 104 -1.16 -31.65 15.12
N PRO A 105 -0.45 -32.78 15.03
CA PRO A 105 -0.38 -33.58 13.82
C PRO A 105 -1.72 -34.24 13.51
N CYS A 106 -2.00 -34.46 12.22
CA CYS A 106 -3.19 -35.22 11.81
C CYS A 106 -2.87 -36.72 11.93
N ARG A 107 -3.24 -37.35 13.06
CA ARG A 107 -3.04 -38.78 13.28
C ARG A 107 -4.33 -39.55 13.00
N GLN A 108 -4.25 -40.59 12.19
CA GLN A 108 -5.36 -41.51 11.96
C GLN A 108 -5.55 -42.41 13.18
N SER A 109 -6.46 -42.00 14.07
CA SER A 109 -6.83 -42.76 15.27
C SER A 109 -8.34 -42.94 15.33
N PHE A 110 -8.78 -44.13 15.74
CA PHE A 110 -10.19 -44.50 15.93
C PHE A 110 -10.64 -44.39 17.39
N HIS A 111 -9.86 -43.70 18.23
CA HIS A 111 -10.25 -43.43 19.61
C HIS A 111 -11.54 -42.59 19.65
N PRO A 112 -12.49 -42.87 20.57
CA PRO A 112 -13.79 -42.17 20.59
C PRO A 112 -13.70 -40.64 20.64
N ALA A 113 -12.70 -40.09 21.37
CA ALA A 113 -12.48 -38.65 21.42
C ALA A 113 -11.89 -38.06 20.12
N GLU A 114 -11.15 -38.85 19.34
CA GLU A 114 -10.63 -38.44 18.03
C GLU A 114 -11.77 -38.44 16.99
N LEU A 115 -12.59 -39.50 16.99
CA LEU A 115 -13.77 -39.60 16.12
C LEU A 115 -14.78 -38.48 16.39
N ARG A 116 -14.89 -38.02 17.65
CA ARG A 116 -15.69 -36.84 18.02
C ARG A 116 -15.19 -35.56 17.33
N ILE A 117 -13.88 -35.36 17.22
CA ILE A 117 -13.30 -34.22 16.51
C ILE A 117 -13.60 -34.33 15.01
N VAL A 118 -13.39 -35.51 14.43
CA VAL A 118 -13.66 -35.80 13.02
C VAL A 118 -15.14 -35.55 12.67
N ASP A 119 -16.07 -36.03 13.51
CA ASP A 119 -17.51 -35.79 13.39
C ASP A 119 -17.85 -34.30 13.48
N ALA A 120 -17.27 -33.59 14.45
CA ALA A 120 -17.48 -32.15 14.59
C ALA A 120 -16.94 -31.35 13.39
N VAL A 121 -15.81 -31.75 12.80
CA VAL A 121 -15.25 -31.14 11.58
C VAL A 121 -16.17 -31.41 10.37
N TRP A 122 -16.80 -32.59 10.28
CA TRP A 122 -17.81 -32.84 9.26
C TRP A 122 -19.06 -32.00 9.45
N TRP A 123 -19.58 -31.86 10.69
CA TRP A 123 -20.68 -30.95 10.99
C TRP A 123 -20.34 -29.50 10.67
N TYR A 124 -19.09 -29.09 10.91
CA TYR A 124 -18.59 -27.78 10.49
C TYR A 124 -18.64 -27.61 8.97
N TYR A 125 -18.18 -28.59 8.20
CA TYR A 125 -18.29 -28.57 6.74
C TYR A 125 -19.77 -28.51 6.28
N PHE A 126 -20.63 -29.36 6.84
CA PHE A 126 -22.04 -29.42 6.50
C PHE A 126 -22.77 -28.10 6.82
N SER A 127 -22.40 -27.44 7.91
CA SER A 127 -22.96 -26.14 8.27
C SER A 127 -22.78 -25.11 7.15
N LYS A 128 -21.69 -25.15 6.37
CA LYS A 128 -21.42 -24.20 5.28
C LYS A 128 -22.43 -24.28 4.13
N VAL A 129 -23.02 -25.46 3.91
CA VAL A 129 -24.15 -25.61 2.99
C VAL A 129 -25.39 -24.90 3.53
N LEU A 130 -25.67 -25.06 4.82
CA LEU A 130 -26.81 -24.41 5.46
C LEU A 130 -26.67 -22.88 5.42
N GLU A 131 -25.44 -22.37 5.61
CA GLU A 131 -25.09 -20.95 5.52
C GLU A 131 -25.34 -20.33 4.13
N PHE A 132 -25.47 -21.13 3.05
CA PHE A 132 -25.93 -20.59 1.75
C PHE A 132 -27.31 -19.93 1.85
N SER A 133 -28.14 -20.38 2.79
CA SER A 133 -29.45 -19.80 3.07
C SER A 133 -29.39 -18.33 3.46
N ASP A 134 -28.30 -17.86 4.08
CA ASP A 134 -28.10 -16.43 4.40
C ASP A 134 -28.21 -15.57 3.14
N THR A 135 -27.56 -16.04 2.08
CA THR A 135 -27.53 -15.36 0.79
C THR A 135 -28.92 -15.38 0.13
N PHE A 136 -29.62 -16.51 0.22
CA PHE A 136 -30.99 -16.62 -0.29
C PHE A 136 -31.94 -15.66 0.43
N PHE A 137 -31.82 -15.53 1.76
CA PHE A 137 -32.60 -14.59 2.53
C PHE A 137 -32.30 -13.13 2.16
N PHE A 138 -31.04 -12.77 1.88
CA PHE A 138 -30.70 -11.43 1.40
C PHE A 138 -31.36 -11.11 0.06
N ILE A 139 -31.34 -12.06 -0.89
CA ILE A 139 -31.94 -11.91 -2.22
C ILE A 139 -33.47 -11.76 -2.11
N LEU A 140 -34.14 -12.66 -1.36
CA LEU A 140 -35.61 -12.63 -1.22
C LEU A 140 -36.10 -11.36 -0.50
N ARG A 141 -35.29 -10.78 0.39
CA ARG A 141 -35.60 -9.53 1.11
C ARG A 141 -35.14 -8.26 0.39
N LYS A 142 -34.54 -8.38 -0.80
CA LYS A 142 -33.93 -7.27 -1.56
C LYS A 142 -32.95 -6.45 -0.73
N LYS A 143 -32.10 -7.14 0.03
CA LYS A 143 -31.01 -6.53 0.81
C LYS A 143 -29.71 -6.56 0.01
N ASP A 144 -29.72 -5.93 -1.16
CA ASP A 144 -28.60 -5.97 -2.12
C ASP A 144 -27.29 -5.42 -1.53
N ASN A 145 -27.39 -4.47 -0.60
CA ASN A 145 -26.24 -3.94 0.15
C ASN A 145 -25.53 -4.98 1.03
N GLN A 146 -26.20 -6.10 1.37
CA GLN A 146 -25.61 -7.21 2.13
C GLN A 146 -25.01 -8.29 1.21
N LEU A 147 -25.44 -8.35 -0.06
CA LEU A 147 -24.91 -9.23 -1.09
C LEU A 147 -23.60 -8.67 -1.67
N THR A 148 -22.58 -8.57 -0.83
CA THR A 148 -21.28 -8.03 -1.22
C THR A 148 -20.37 -9.10 -1.83
N PHE A 149 -19.33 -8.66 -2.56
CA PHE A 149 -18.28 -9.57 -3.03
C PHE A 149 -17.67 -10.38 -1.88
N LEU A 150 -17.41 -9.75 -0.74
CA LEU A 150 -16.87 -10.40 0.46
C LEU A 150 -17.75 -11.58 0.91
N HIS A 151 -19.07 -11.38 0.94
CA HIS A 151 -20.04 -12.41 1.33
C HIS A 151 -20.02 -13.60 0.36
N VAL A 152 -20.16 -13.33 -0.95
CA VAL A 152 -20.21 -14.38 -1.97
C VAL A 152 -18.89 -15.14 -2.09
N TYR A 153 -17.76 -14.42 -2.04
CA TYR A 153 -16.42 -15.02 -2.00
C TYR A 153 -16.31 -16.00 -0.82
N HIS A 154 -16.59 -15.54 0.41
CA HIS A 154 -16.51 -16.37 1.61
C HIS A 154 -17.35 -17.64 1.52
N HIS A 155 -18.65 -17.52 1.23
CA HIS A 155 -19.53 -18.68 1.25
C HIS A 155 -19.18 -19.68 0.13
N SER A 156 -18.88 -19.20 -1.08
CA SER A 156 -18.52 -20.11 -2.19
C SER A 156 -17.19 -20.85 -1.97
N THR A 157 -16.17 -20.20 -1.41
CA THR A 157 -14.85 -20.83 -1.20
C THR A 157 -14.77 -21.68 0.06
N MET A 158 -15.42 -21.28 1.17
CA MET A 158 -15.38 -22.03 2.43
C MET A 158 -15.91 -23.46 2.27
N PHE A 159 -17.03 -23.63 1.57
CA PHE A 159 -17.62 -24.96 1.38
C PHE A 159 -16.69 -25.91 0.61
N SER A 160 -15.99 -25.38 -0.41
CA SER A 160 -15.02 -26.14 -1.19
C SER A 160 -13.77 -26.50 -0.39
N PHE A 161 -13.20 -25.54 0.35
CA PHE A 161 -11.99 -25.78 1.14
C PHE A 161 -12.22 -26.74 2.29
N TRP A 162 -13.38 -26.68 2.94
CA TRP A 162 -13.69 -27.61 4.04
C TRP A 162 -14.04 -29.01 3.57
N TRP A 163 -14.51 -29.19 2.33
CA TRP A 163 -14.60 -30.52 1.73
C TRP A 163 -13.22 -31.18 1.63
N ILE A 164 -12.21 -30.43 1.15
CA ILE A 164 -10.82 -30.89 1.12
C ILE A 164 -10.32 -31.21 2.54
N GLY A 165 -10.63 -30.33 3.50
CA GLY A 165 -10.29 -30.54 4.91
C GLY A 165 -10.85 -31.87 5.46
N VAL A 166 -12.15 -32.14 5.27
CA VAL A 166 -12.80 -33.36 5.75
C VAL A 166 -12.30 -34.62 5.04
N LYS A 167 -11.96 -34.52 3.75
CA LYS A 167 -11.53 -35.66 2.93
C LYS A 167 -10.11 -36.14 3.27
N TRP A 168 -9.19 -35.21 3.56
CA TRP A 168 -7.77 -35.54 3.73
C TRP A 168 -7.21 -35.26 5.13
N VAL A 169 -7.74 -34.28 5.85
CA VAL A 169 -7.20 -33.82 7.15
C VAL A 169 -8.31 -33.47 8.16
N PRO A 170 -9.23 -34.41 8.47
CA PRO A 170 -10.38 -34.14 9.32
C PRO A 170 -10.06 -34.02 10.83
N SER A 171 -8.79 -34.00 11.21
CA SER A 171 -8.33 -33.80 12.59
C SER A 171 -6.94 -33.14 12.65
N GLY A 172 -6.31 -33.08 13.83
CA GLY A 172 -5.07 -32.34 14.03
C GLY A 172 -5.32 -30.83 14.02
N SER A 173 -4.34 -30.05 13.56
CA SER A 173 -4.32 -28.58 13.63
C SER A 173 -5.51 -27.85 12.98
N THR A 174 -6.36 -28.54 12.21
CA THR A 174 -7.63 -27.99 11.67
C THR A 174 -8.67 -27.68 12.74
N PHE A 175 -8.60 -28.33 13.90
CA PHE A 175 -9.61 -28.20 14.97
C PHE A 175 -9.73 -26.77 15.49
N LEU A 176 -8.59 -26.07 15.68
CA LEU A 176 -8.55 -24.79 16.36
C LEU A 176 -9.17 -23.66 15.51
N PRO A 177 -8.82 -23.50 14.22
CA PRO A 177 -9.53 -22.57 13.34
C PRO A 177 -11.04 -22.86 13.23
N ALA A 178 -11.45 -24.12 13.15
CA ALA A 178 -12.87 -24.50 13.11
C ALA A 178 -13.60 -24.13 14.42
N MET A 179 -12.99 -24.41 15.56
CA MET A 179 -13.55 -24.14 16.88
C MET A 179 -13.73 -22.63 17.09
N VAL A 180 -12.71 -21.83 16.80
CA VAL A 180 -12.79 -20.36 16.94
C VAL A 180 -13.80 -19.78 15.95
N ASN A 181 -13.83 -20.24 14.70
CA ASN A 181 -14.84 -19.80 13.73
C ASN A 181 -16.26 -20.11 14.21
N SER A 182 -16.49 -21.33 14.70
CA SER A 182 -17.79 -21.75 15.23
C SER A 182 -18.21 -20.87 16.40
N PHE A 183 -17.30 -20.59 17.34
CA PHE A 183 -17.58 -19.67 18.45
C PHE A 183 -17.98 -18.26 17.98
N ILE A 184 -17.26 -17.69 17.01
CA ILE A 184 -17.61 -16.39 16.44
C ILE A 184 -18.94 -16.45 15.68
N HIS A 185 -19.24 -17.56 15.01
CA HIS A 185 -20.54 -17.79 14.36
C HIS A 185 -21.69 -17.89 15.37
N VAL A 186 -21.48 -18.41 16.59
CA VAL A 186 -22.50 -18.32 17.67
C VAL A 186 -22.84 -16.86 17.94
N LEU A 187 -21.83 -15.99 18.10
CA LEU A 187 -22.05 -14.57 18.36
C LEU A 187 -22.69 -13.85 17.17
N MET A 188 -22.26 -14.18 15.95
CA MET A 188 -22.75 -13.58 14.72
C MET A 188 -24.21 -13.95 14.42
N TYR A 189 -24.57 -15.24 14.50
CA TYR A 189 -25.95 -15.68 14.28
C TYR A 189 -26.87 -15.24 15.42
N THR A 190 -26.37 -15.14 16.65
CA THR A 190 -27.13 -14.51 17.75
C THR A 190 -27.42 -13.04 17.44
N TYR A 191 -26.43 -12.28 16.96
CA TYR A 191 -26.62 -10.90 16.52
C TYR A 191 -27.67 -10.80 15.39
N TYR A 192 -27.58 -11.66 14.36
CA TYR A 192 -28.54 -11.67 13.26
C TYR A 192 -29.95 -12.07 13.68
N GLY A 193 -30.08 -13.03 14.59
CA GLY A 193 -31.37 -13.41 15.18
C GLY A 193 -32.02 -12.25 15.93
N LEU A 194 -31.25 -11.56 16.79
CA LEU A 194 -31.73 -10.38 17.52
C LEU A 194 -32.07 -9.21 16.59
N ALA A 195 -31.27 -8.99 15.54
CA ALA A 195 -31.52 -7.96 14.54
C ALA A 195 -32.76 -8.26 13.68
N ALA A 196 -33.13 -9.53 13.52
CA ALA A 196 -34.31 -9.94 12.77
C ALA A 196 -35.62 -9.67 13.53
N VAL A 197 -35.63 -9.65 14.86
CA VAL A 197 -36.84 -9.40 15.70
C VAL A 197 -37.50 -8.05 15.39
N GLY A 198 -36.74 -7.06 14.95
CA GLY A 198 -37.27 -5.82 14.40
C GLY A 198 -36.53 -4.55 14.85
N PRO A 199 -36.99 -3.37 14.40
CA PRO A 199 -36.30 -2.10 14.61
C PRO A 199 -36.10 -1.72 16.08
N HIS A 200 -37.01 -2.15 16.98
CA HIS A 200 -36.91 -1.90 18.42
C HIS A 200 -35.64 -2.53 19.03
N MET A 201 -35.16 -3.64 18.49
CA MET A 201 -33.95 -4.31 18.99
C MET A 201 -32.65 -3.61 18.58
N ASN A 202 -32.66 -2.80 17.51
CA ASN A 202 -31.44 -2.16 16.99
C ASN A 202 -30.75 -1.27 18.03
N LYS A 203 -31.49 -0.66 18.96
CA LYS A 203 -30.93 0.17 20.04
C LYS A 203 -30.01 -0.63 20.98
N TYR A 204 -30.30 -1.91 21.20
CA TYR A 204 -29.54 -2.77 22.11
C TYR A 204 -28.34 -3.44 21.42
N LEU A 205 -28.26 -3.36 20.09
CA LEU A 205 -27.23 -3.98 19.26
C LEU A 205 -26.01 -3.06 19.03
N TRP A 206 -25.65 -2.26 20.03
CA TRP A 206 -24.51 -1.33 20.01
C TRP A 206 -23.16 -2.03 19.80
N TRP A 207 -23.08 -3.34 20.09
CA TRP A 207 -21.87 -4.12 20.06
C TRP A 207 -21.50 -4.70 18.67
N LYS A 208 -22.24 -4.34 17.60
CA LYS A 208 -21.96 -4.74 16.21
C LYS A 208 -20.50 -4.53 15.80
N LYS A 209 -19.91 -3.39 16.20
CA LYS A 209 -18.51 -3.04 15.90
C LYS A 209 -17.54 -4.05 16.52
N TYR A 210 -17.79 -4.48 17.76
CA TYR A 210 -16.92 -5.43 18.47
C TYR A 210 -16.99 -6.83 17.85
N LEU A 211 -18.14 -7.22 17.31
CA LEU A 211 -18.26 -8.47 16.55
C LEU A 211 -17.32 -8.46 15.32
N THR A 212 -17.28 -7.36 14.57
CA THR A 212 -16.36 -7.22 13.43
C THR A 212 -14.89 -7.21 13.85
N ILE A 213 -14.57 -6.61 15.01
CA ILE A 213 -13.21 -6.65 15.59
C ILE A 213 -12.82 -8.08 15.97
N LEU A 214 -13.73 -8.84 16.61
CA LEU A 214 -13.47 -10.24 16.97
C LEU A 214 -13.23 -11.12 15.74
N GLN A 215 -13.95 -10.89 14.64
CA GLN A 215 -13.70 -11.57 13.36
C GLN A 215 -12.29 -11.26 12.80
N LEU A 216 -11.86 -9.99 12.84
CA LEU A 216 -10.50 -9.60 12.44
C LEU A 216 -9.42 -10.22 13.32
N ILE A 217 -9.65 -10.29 14.63
CA ILE A 217 -8.75 -10.97 15.58
C ILE A 217 -8.67 -12.46 15.24
N GLN A 218 -9.80 -13.13 15.00
CA GLN A 218 -9.84 -14.54 14.59
C GLN A 218 -8.95 -14.80 13.36
N PHE A 219 -9.07 -13.98 12.31
CA PHE A 219 -8.28 -14.18 11.09
C PHE A 219 -6.78 -13.96 11.33
N THR A 220 -6.44 -12.96 12.14
CA THR A 220 -5.05 -12.65 12.50
C THR A 220 -4.43 -13.77 13.32
N VAL A 221 -5.14 -14.31 14.32
CA VAL A 221 -4.67 -15.43 15.14
C VAL A 221 -4.50 -16.69 14.28
N ALA A 222 -5.45 -16.99 13.39
CA ALA A 222 -5.34 -18.13 12.48
C ALA A 222 -4.15 -18.01 11.51
N MET A 223 -3.85 -16.79 11.04
CA MET A 223 -2.67 -16.52 10.21
C MET A 223 -1.37 -16.75 10.99
N ILE A 224 -1.28 -16.26 12.23
CA ILE A 224 -0.12 -16.46 13.11
C ILE A 224 0.09 -17.96 13.38
N LEU A 225 -0.98 -18.71 13.63
CA LEU A 225 -0.93 -20.17 13.79
C LEU A 225 -0.38 -20.85 12.54
N GLY A 226 -0.84 -20.45 11.36
CA GLY A 226 -0.32 -20.95 10.08
C GLY A 226 1.18 -20.70 9.90
N ILE A 227 1.64 -19.47 10.21
CA ILE A 227 3.05 -19.08 10.12
C ILE A 227 3.89 -19.87 11.14
N ASN A 228 3.42 -19.98 12.37
CA ASN A 228 4.11 -20.71 13.44
C ASN A 228 4.28 -22.19 13.06
N GLY A 229 3.25 -22.82 12.50
CA GLY A 229 3.33 -24.21 12.04
C GLY A 229 4.44 -24.43 10.99
N ILE A 230 4.67 -23.48 10.09
CA ILE A 230 5.76 -23.53 9.11
C ILE A 230 7.13 -23.36 9.79
N ILE A 231 7.26 -22.37 10.68
CA ILE A 231 8.54 -22.05 11.34
C ILE A 231 8.98 -23.18 12.26
N THR A 232 8.05 -23.78 12.98
CA THR A 232 8.35 -24.86 13.95
C THR A 232 8.51 -26.23 13.30
N GLY A 233 8.25 -26.35 11.99
CA GLY A 233 8.29 -27.62 11.29
C GLY A 233 7.21 -28.59 11.79
N CYS A 234 6.00 -28.09 12.04
CA CYS A 234 4.88 -28.88 12.52
C CYS A 234 4.63 -30.11 11.63
N GLU A 235 4.41 -31.28 12.23
CA GLU A 235 4.05 -32.53 11.54
C GLU A 235 2.60 -32.53 11.02
N PHE A 236 2.21 -31.44 10.35
CA PHE A 236 0.92 -31.24 9.72
C PHE A 236 1.16 -30.84 8.26
N PRO A 237 0.26 -31.20 7.30
CA PRO A 237 0.56 -31.01 5.89
C PRO A 237 0.87 -29.56 5.52
N LEU A 238 2.06 -29.34 4.97
CA LEU A 238 2.60 -28.00 4.71
C LEU A 238 1.69 -27.15 3.79
N TRP A 239 1.07 -27.78 2.79
CA TRP A 239 0.14 -27.12 1.88
C TRP A 239 -1.08 -26.53 2.59
N MET A 240 -1.54 -27.12 3.70
CA MET A 240 -2.63 -26.58 4.50
C MET A 240 -2.20 -25.30 5.23
N HIS A 241 -0.96 -25.22 5.72
CA HIS A 241 -0.46 -23.99 6.33
C HIS A 241 -0.39 -22.84 5.32
N TYR A 242 0.14 -23.09 4.11
CA TYR A 242 0.15 -22.08 3.06
C TYR A 242 -1.26 -21.64 2.64
N THR A 243 -2.18 -22.60 2.49
CA THR A 243 -3.59 -22.32 2.15
C THR A 243 -4.25 -21.49 3.24
N LEU A 244 -4.06 -21.84 4.52
CA LEU A 244 -4.58 -21.08 5.65
C LEU A 244 -4.05 -19.64 5.65
N ILE A 245 -2.74 -19.43 5.49
CA ILE A 245 -2.14 -18.09 5.46
C ILE A 245 -2.69 -17.26 4.30
N GLY A 246 -2.64 -17.80 3.08
CA GLY A 246 -3.13 -17.10 1.89
C GLY A 246 -4.60 -16.71 2.02
N TYR A 247 -5.41 -17.62 2.57
CA TYR A 247 -6.82 -17.36 2.80
C TYR A 247 -7.05 -16.32 3.91
N MET A 248 -6.36 -16.40 5.05
CA MET A 248 -6.48 -15.40 6.12
C MET A 248 -6.08 -13.99 5.68
N ILE A 249 -5.04 -13.85 4.84
CA ILE A 249 -4.67 -12.56 4.23
C ILE A 249 -5.85 -12.00 3.43
N SER A 250 -6.51 -12.82 2.61
CA SER A 250 -7.68 -12.37 1.85
C SER A 250 -8.82 -11.88 2.77
N PHE A 251 -9.06 -12.56 3.89
CA PHE A 251 -10.09 -12.18 4.86
C PHE A 251 -9.74 -10.90 5.61
N ILE A 252 -8.50 -10.74 6.07
CA ILE A 252 -8.04 -9.52 6.76
C ILE A 252 -8.20 -8.30 5.85
N LEU A 253 -7.85 -8.42 4.56
CA LEU A 253 -8.01 -7.32 3.61
C LEU A 253 -9.48 -6.98 3.34
N LEU A 254 -10.32 -7.99 3.07
CA LEU A 254 -11.73 -7.79 2.74
C LEU A 254 -12.55 -7.30 3.95
N PHE A 255 -12.37 -7.90 5.14
CA PHE A 255 -13.02 -7.45 6.37
C PHE A 255 -12.44 -6.13 6.89
N GLY A 256 -11.14 -5.89 6.70
CA GLY A 256 -10.51 -4.61 7.04
C GLY A 256 -11.08 -3.47 6.22
N ASN A 257 -11.28 -3.68 4.92
CA ASN A 257 -11.97 -2.72 4.05
C ASN A 257 -13.43 -2.51 4.47
N PHE A 258 -14.18 -3.58 4.75
CA PHE A 258 -15.55 -3.48 5.28
C PHE A 258 -15.59 -2.66 6.58
N TYR A 259 -14.68 -2.94 7.53
CA TYR A 259 -14.61 -2.24 8.81
C TYR A 259 -14.30 -0.75 8.63
N ALA A 260 -13.34 -0.42 7.76
CA ALA A 260 -12.99 0.97 7.46
C ALA A 260 -14.17 1.73 6.84
N GLN A 261 -14.87 1.13 5.87
CA GLN A 261 -16.03 1.74 5.24
C GLN A 261 -17.20 1.90 6.21
N ALA A 262 -17.52 0.86 6.99
CA ALA A 262 -18.69 0.83 7.86
C ALA A 262 -18.54 1.65 9.15
N TYR A 263 -17.31 1.81 9.67
CA TYR A 263 -17.10 2.38 11.01
C TYR A 263 -16.09 3.53 11.08
N MET A 264 -15.34 3.81 10.00
CA MET A 264 -14.31 4.87 9.99
C MET A 264 -14.60 6.01 9.02
N GLN A 265 -15.71 5.99 8.27
CA GLN A 265 -16.12 7.10 7.41
C GLN A 265 -16.65 8.27 8.23
N GLY A 266 -15.72 9.13 8.64
CA GLY A 266 -15.96 10.38 9.35
C GLY A 266 -14.75 11.30 9.26
N LYS A 267 -14.29 11.59 8.03
CA LYS A 267 -13.51 12.77 7.57
C LYS A 267 -12.97 12.49 6.16
N PRO A 268 -13.42 13.18 5.11
CA PRO A 268 -12.83 13.04 3.79
C PRO A 268 -11.47 13.76 3.79
N ILE A 269 -10.39 13.01 3.58
CA ILE A 269 -9.13 13.58 3.07
C ILE A 269 -9.29 13.56 1.55
N GLN A 270 -9.14 14.72 0.93
CA GLN A 270 -9.31 14.95 -0.50
C GLN A 270 -8.46 13.94 -1.30
N GLN A 271 -9.15 13.05 -2.02
CA GLN A 271 -8.54 11.96 -2.76
C GLN A 271 -8.03 12.51 -4.10
N PHE A 272 -6.72 12.66 -4.26
CA PHE A 272 -6.10 12.98 -5.55
C PHE A 272 -6.31 11.80 -6.51
N GLU A 273 -7.20 11.96 -7.49
CA GLU A 273 -7.39 11.01 -8.58
C GLU A 273 -6.24 11.11 -9.58
N ILE A 274 -5.58 9.97 -9.83
CA ILE A 274 -4.55 9.80 -10.85
C ILE A 274 -5.27 9.69 -12.21
N ASN A 275 -5.32 10.79 -12.96
CA ASN A 275 -6.02 10.87 -14.25
C ASN A 275 -5.17 10.46 -15.47
N CYS A 276 -3.99 9.86 -15.28
CA CYS A 276 -3.05 9.68 -16.39
C CYS A 276 -3.24 8.38 -17.21
N ILE A 277 -4.04 7.39 -16.78
CA ILE A 277 -4.23 6.14 -17.56
C ILE A 277 -5.64 5.58 -17.37
N ASP A 278 -6.37 5.38 -18.49
CA ASP A 278 -7.59 4.56 -18.51
C ASP A 278 -7.22 3.07 -18.39
N MET A 279 -7.01 2.62 -17.15
CA MET A 279 -6.81 1.20 -16.81
C MET A 279 -8.12 0.41 -16.86
N GLY A 280 -8.96 0.61 -17.87
CA GLY A 280 -10.30 -0.01 -17.97
C GLY A 280 -10.30 -1.53 -17.86
N ALA A 281 -9.28 -2.21 -18.40
CA ALA A 281 -9.16 -3.67 -18.35
C ALA A 281 -8.75 -4.21 -16.96
N ILE A 282 -7.94 -3.46 -16.19
CA ILE A 282 -7.47 -3.85 -14.85
C ILE A 282 -8.42 -3.34 -13.75
N LYS A 283 -9.09 -2.21 -13.97
CA LYS A 283 -10.13 -1.66 -13.07
C LYS A 283 -11.32 -2.61 -12.89
N ASN A 284 -11.61 -3.46 -13.89
CA ASN A 284 -12.68 -4.45 -13.82
C ASN A 284 -12.40 -5.59 -12.82
N ASN A 285 -11.15 -5.77 -12.38
CA ASN A 285 -10.79 -6.72 -11.34
C ASN A 285 -10.09 -5.98 -10.17
N PHE A 286 -10.92 -5.50 -9.25
CA PHE A 286 -10.52 -4.77 -8.03
C PHE A 286 -9.34 -5.45 -7.29
N PHE A 287 -9.35 -6.78 -7.19
CA PHE A 287 -8.30 -7.55 -6.52
C PHE A 287 -6.94 -7.46 -7.24
N VAL A 288 -6.93 -7.67 -8.56
CA VAL A 288 -5.70 -7.57 -9.38
C VAL A 288 -5.18 -6.14 -9.36
N TYR A 289 -6.07 -5.14 -9.47
CA TYR A 289 -5.69 -3.74 -9.40
C TYR A 289 -4.98 -3.38 -8.08
N HIS A 290 -5.54 -3.77 -6.95
CA HIS A 290 -4.94 -3.48 -5.64
C HIS A 290 -3.68 -4.31 -5.35
N LEU A 291 -3.64 -5.58 -5.77
CA LEU A 291 -2.45 -6.42 -5.64
C LEU A 291 -1.29 -5.87 -6.46
N VAL A 292 -1.53 -5.48 -7.72
CA VAL A 292 -0.52 -4.84 -8.58
C VAL A 292 -0.04 -3.53 -7.95
N ARG A 293 -0.92 -2.70 -7.40
CA ARG A 293 -0.50 -1.47 -6.70
C ARG A 293 0.38 -1.77 -5.49
N LEU A 294 0.02 -2.75 -4.65
CA LEU A 294 0.84 -3.13 -3.49
C LEU A 294 2.23 -3.62 -3.90
N ILE A 295 2.31 -4.43 -4.95
CA ILE A 295 3.59 -4.89 -5.51
C ILE A 295 4.39 -3.68 -6.03
N MET A 296 3.76 -2.77 -6.77
CA MET A 296 4.42 -1.56 -7.28
C MET A 296 4.94 -0.69 -6.13
N TRP A 297 4.20 -0.53 -5.04
CA TRP A 297 4.65 0.24 -3.88
C TRP A 297 5.88 -0.36 -3.20
N ALA A 298 6.00 -1.69 -3.22
CA ALA A 298 7.13 -2.40 -2.62
C ALA A 298 8.37 -2.41 -3.53
N VAL A 299 8.20 -2.46 -4.85
CA VAL A 299 9.28 -2.69 -5.81
C VAL A 299 9.83 -1.41 -6.42
N LEU A 300 8.99 -0.40 -6.64
CA LEU A 300 9.40 0.82 -7.33
C LEU A 300 10.25 1.74 -6.45
N ASP A 301 11.23 2.38 -7.07
CA ASP A 301 12.12 3.38 -6.47
C ASP A 301 11.57 4.82 -6.53
N SER A 302 10.38 4.97 -7.10
CA SER A 302 9.66 6.23 -7.33
C SER A 302 8.16 6.03 -7.15
N ASP A 303 7.41 7.13 -7.04
CA ASP A 303 5.97 7.07 -7.14
C ASP A 303 5.54 6.52 -8.52
N ILE A 304 4.36 5.89 -8.55
CA ILE A 304 3.80 5.21 -9.71
C ILE A 304 3.69 6.16 -10.92
N GLU A 305 3.33 7.43 -10.70
CA GLU A 305 3.20 8.41 -11.78
C GLU A 305 4.56 8.66 -12.41
N LEU A 306 5.58 8.99 -11.61
CA LEU A 306 6.93 9.22 -12.10
C LEU A 306 7.54 7.97 -12.76
N PHE A 307 7.25 6.77 -12.24
CA PHE A 307 7.66 5.52 -12.88
C PHE A 307 7.10 5.40 -14.30
N PHE A 308 5.80 5.62 -14.49
CA PHE A 308 5.21 5.57 -15.83
C PHE A 308 5.72 6.69 -16.73
N LEU A 309 5.90 7.91 -16.21
CA LEU A 309 6.49 9.02 -16.95
C LEU A 309 7.93 8.74 -17.38
N SER A 310 8.69 7.96 -16.61
CA SER A 310 10.03 7.51 -17.02
C SER A 310 10.04 6.59 -18.25
N LYS A 311 8.89 5.96 -18.55
CA LYS A 311 8.73 5.02 -19.67
C LYS A 311 7.96 5.62 -20.85
N LEU A 312 6.91 6.38 -20.57
CA LEU A 312 5.92 6.86 -21.55
C LEU A 312 5.86 8.39 -21.64
N GLY A 313 6.46 9.10 -20.69
CA GLY A 313 6.43 10.56 -20.61
C GLY A 313 7.41 11.24 -21.56
N LYS A 314 7.51 12.56 -21.43
CA LYS A 314 8.49 13.36 -22.14
C LYS A 314 9.90 13.00 -21.67
N PRO A 315 10.85 12.75 -22.59
CA PRO A 315 12.24 12.53 -22.23
C PRO A 315 12.87 13.82 -21.71
N VAL A 316 13.95 13.72 -20.94
CA VAL A 316 14.71 14.88 -20.45
C VAL A 316 15.24 15.75 -21.60
N SER A 317 15.49 15.16 -22.78
CA SER A 317 15.85 15.89 -24.01
C SER A 317 14.80 16.90 -24.48
N SER A 318 13.55 16.81 -24.01
CA SER A 318 12.53 17.85 -24.27
C SER A 318 12.85 19.20 -23.62
N LEU A 319 13.78 19.24 -22.66
CA LEU A 319 14.28 20.46 -22.03
C LEU A 319 15.49 21.07 -22.76
N ARG A 320 15.95 20.48 -23.88
CA ARG A 320 17.12 20.96 -24.60
C ARG A 320 17.01 22.45 -24.93
N GLY A 321 18.09 23.19 -24.71
CA GLY A 321 18.17 24.63 -24.94
C GLY A 321 17.50 25.51 -23.88
N LYS A 322 16.75 24.94 -22.94
CA LYS A 322 16.21 25.67 -21.79
C LYS A 322 17.30 26.07 -20.81
N VAL A 323 17.09 27.19 -20.13
CA VAL A 323 17.98 27.69 -19.08
C VAL A 323 17.42 27.27 -17.71
N VAL A 324 18.14 26.37 -17.04
CA VAL A 324 17.78 25.86 -15.72
C VAL A 324 18.77 26.37 -14.69
N TRP A 325 18.28 27.08 -13.67
CA TRP A 325 19.08 27.50 -12.53
C TRP A 325 18.89 26.54 -11.35
N ILE A 326 19.97 25.93 -10.87
CA ILE A 326 19.97 24.98 -9.75
C ILE A 326 20.74 25.58 -8.57
N THR A 327 20.06 25.77 -7.44
CA THR A 327 20.70 26.18 -6.18
C THR A 327 21.22 24.96 -5.41
N GLY A 328 22.30 25.12 -4.65
CA GLY A 328 22.93 24.01 -3.91
C GLY A 328 23.50 22.94 -4.85
N ALA A 329 24.07 23.35 -5.98
CA ALA A 329 24.54 22.45 -7.03
C ALA A 329 25.97 21.90 -6.82
N SER A 330 26.68 22.31 -5.76
CA SER A 330 28.07 21.90 -5.52
C SER A 330 28.24 20.43 -5.12
N SER A 331 27.18 19.76 -4.64
CA SER A 331 27.26 18.37 -4.19
C SER A 331 25.91 17.66 -4.21
N GLY A 332 25.92 16.34 -3.97
CA GLY A 332 24.72 15.52 -3.77
C GLY A 332 23.72 15.58 -4.93
N ILE A 333 22.43 15.73 -4.59
CA ILE A 333 21.32 15.71 -5.56
C ILE A 333 21.44 16.86 -6.57
N GLY A 334 21.83 18.06 -6.12
CA GLY A 334 21.95 19.23 -7.00
C GLY A 334 23.02 19.06 -8.07
N ARG A 335 24.19 18.51 -7.69
CA ARG A 335 25.26 18.16 -8.62
C ARG A 335 24.78 17.15 -9.66
N ASP A 336 24.18 16.05 -9.20
CA ASP A 336 23.84 14.94 -10.09
C ASP A 336 22.61 15.27 -10.97
N LEU A 337 21.72 16.15 -10.50
CA LEU A 337 20.70 16.77 -11.35
C LEU A 337 21.32 17.64 -12.45
N ALA A 338 22.31 18.47 -12.12
CA ALA A 338 23.00 19.30 -13.10
C ALA A 338 23.64 18.42 -14.19
N ILE A 339 24.33 17.36 -13.80
CA ILE A 339 24.92 16.40 -14.75
C ILE A 339 23.84 15.70 -15.60
N ALA A 340 22.74 15.26 -14.98
CA ALA A 340 21.64 14.60 -15.68
C ALA A 340 20.99 15.51 -16.75
N LEU A 341 20.81 16.80 -16.45
CA LEU A 341 20.31 17.79 -17.41
C LEU A 341 21.35 18.11 -18.49
N ALA A 342 22.62 18.25 -18.13
CA ALA A 342 23.71 18.54 -19.06
C ALA A 342 23.87 17.48 -20.16
N ARG A 343 23.69 16.20 -19.82
CA ARG A 343 23.67 15.06 -20.76
C ARG A 343 22.69 15.25 -21.93
N HIS A 344 21.67 16.09 -21.75
CA HIS A 344 20.62 16.32 -22.73
C HIS A 344 20.68 17.69 -23.43
N GLY A 345 21.74 18.47 -23.22
CA GLY A 345 21.92 19.78 -23.85
C GLY A 345 21.07 20.89 -23.21
N VAL A 346 20.83 20.79 -21.92
CA VAL A 346 20.16 21.83 -21.12
C VAL A 346 21.20 22.83 -20.64
N LYS A 347 20.92 24.13 -20.78
CA LYS A 347 21.82 25.20 -20.30
C LYS A 347 21.62 25.39 -18.80
N LEU A 348 22.71 25.60 -18.06
CA LEU A 348 22.70 25.54 -16.60
C LEU A 348 23.29 26.79 -15.98
N CYS A 349 22.60 27.37 -15.01
CA CYS A 349 23.24 28.13 -13.94
C CYS A 349 23.34 27.22 -12.71
N ILE A 350 24.55 27.00 -12.21
CA ILE A 350 24.79 26.24 -10.98
C ILE A 350 25.29 27.18 -9.90
N SER A 351 24.58 27.22 -8.77
CA SER A 351 24.94 28.11 -7.66
C SER A 351 25.09 27.39 -6.32
N ALA A 352 26.08 27.85 -5.55
CA ALA A 352 26.41 27.42 -4.18
C ALA A 352 27.51 28.33 -3.62
N ARG A 353 27.86 28.14 -2.34
CA ARG A 353 28.94 28.87 -1.67
C ARG A 353 30.34 28.38 -2.06
N ASN A 354 30.50 27.11 -2.44
CA ASN A 354 31.81 26.53 -2.73
C ASN A 354 32.10 26.57 -4.24
N ILE A 355 32.80 27.61 -4.69
CA ILE A 355 33.19 27.79 -6.10
C ILE A 355 34.06 26.61 -6.61
N SER A 356 35.00 26.13 -5.80
CA SER A 356 35.92 25.05 -6.22
C SER A 356 35.15 23.78 -6.60
N GLU A 357 34.16 23.39 -5.80
CA GLU A 357 33.29 22.26 -6.14
C GLU A 357 32.38 22.57 -7.33
N LEU A 358 31.81 23.79 -7.44
CA LEU A 358 31.01 24.17 -8.61
C LEU A 358 31.79 24.09 -9.92
N LEU A 359 33.08 24.46 -9.91
CA LEU A 359 33.94 24.35 -11.09
C LEU A 359 34.14 22.88 -11.50
N LYS A 360 34.28 21.96 -10.54
CA LYS A 360 34.31 20.51 -10.82
C LYS A 360 32.97 20.02 -11.39
N VAL A 361 31.85 20.49 -10.85
CA VAL A 361 30.51 20.17 -11.39
C VAL A 361 30.37 20.69 -12.81
N LYS A 362 30.81 21.93 -13.10
CA LYS A 362 30.82 22.50 -14.46
C LYS A 362 31.61 21.61 -15.42
N GLN A 363 32.82 21.19 -15.05
CA GLN A 363 33.64 20.29 -15.88
C GLN A 363 32.93 18.96 -16.14
N ALA A 364 32.31 18.35 -15.11
CA ALA A 364 31.54 17.12 -15.26
C ALA A 364 30.34 17.29 -16.19
N CYS A 365 29.59 18.40 -16.06
CA CYS A 365 28.47 18.72 -16.95
C CYS A 365 28.92 18.84 -18.42
N LEU A 366 30.00 19.58 -18.68
CA LEU A 366 30.54 19.75 -20.03
C LEU A 366 31.00 18.42 -20.62
N ALA A 367 31.73 17.61 -19.85
CA ALA A 367 32.20 16.30 -20.27
C ALA A 367 31.03 15.34 -20.60
N GLN A 368 29.98 15.33 -19.77
CA GLN A 368 28.82 14.46 -19.94
C GLN A 368 27.84 14.94 -21.02
N SER A 369 27.97 16.18 -21.49
CA SER A 369 27.13 16.74 -22.56
C SER A 369 27.46 16.20 -23.95
N ASN A 370 28.57 15.45 -24.11
CA ASN A 370 29.06 14.93 -25.39
C ASN A 370 29.13 16.01 -26.49
N GLY A 371 29.60 17.21 -26.14
CA GLY A 371 29.76 18.34 -27.07
C GLY A 371 28.50 19.15 -27.35
N SER A 372 27.36 18.81 -26.74
CA SER A 372 26.11 19.56 -26.91
C SER A 372 26.06 20.88 -26.13
N LEU A 373 26.98 21.10 -25.18
CA LEU A 373 27.09 22.33 -24.40
C LEU A 373 28.50 22.93 -24.52
N GLY A 374 28.58 24.24 -24.72
CA GLY A 374 29.83 24.99 -24.65
C GLY A 374 30.13 25.51 -23.24
N PRO A 375 31.35 26.05 -22.98
CA PRO A 375 31.73 26.58 -21.68
C PRO A 375 30.82 27.70 -21.13
N ASN A 376 30.17 28.46 -22.02
CA ASN A 376 29.22 29.51 -21.67
C ASN A 376 27.80 28.99 -21.42
N ASP A 377 27.49 27.73 -21.76
CA ASP A 377 26.17 27.16 -21.49
C ASP A 377 26.06 26.61 -20.05
N VAL A 378 27.17 26.57 -19.30
CA VAL A 378 27.20 26.22 -17.87
C VAL A 378 27.84 27.36 -17.08
N TYR A 379 27.00 28.21 -16.49
CA TYR A 379 27.39 29.36 -15.69
C TYR A 379 27.53 28.98 -14.21
N VAL A 380 28.66 29.35 -13.60
CA VAL A 380 28.93 29.14 -12.18
C VAL A 380 28.67 30.44 -11.45
N LEU A 381 27.79 30.40 -10.45
CA LEU A 381 27.43 31.55 -9.64
C LEU A 381 27.73 31.27 -8.16
N GLU A 382 28.67 32.02 -7.59
CA GLU A 382 28.87 32.00 -6.13
C GLU A 382 27.67 32.69 -5.47
N MET A 383 26.98 31.94 -4.60
CA MET A 383 25.76 32.43 -3.96
C MET A 383 25.61 31.79 -2.59
N ASP A 384 25.39 32.63 -1.59
CA ASP A 384 24.79 32.21 -0.32
C ASP A 384 23.28 32.50 -0.34
N MET A 385 22.48 31.45 -0.17
CA MET A 385 21.02 31.54 -0.12
C MET A 385 20.52 32.33 1.10
N LEU A 386 21.34 32.51 2.14
CA LEU A 386 20.97 33.29 3.32
C LEU A 386 21.08 34.80 3.09
N HIS A 387 21.69 35.26 1.99
CA HIS A 387 21.75 36.68 1.62
C HIS A 387 20.51 37.10 0.82
N LEU A 388 19.34 37.05 1.48
CA LEU A 388 18.03 37.29 0.86
C LEU A 388 17.95 38.63 0.10
N ASN A 389 18.60 39.67 0.63
CA ASN A 389 18.62 41.01 0.02
C ASN A 389 19.30 41.01 -1.37
N HIS A 390 20.22 40.07 -1.62
CA HIS A 390 20.96 39.96 -2.87
C HIS A 390 20.29 39.03 -3.89
N HIS A 391 19.14 38.41 -3.57
CA HIS A 391 18.48 37.48 -4.49
C HIS A 391 18.11 38.12 -5.83
N ASN A 392 17.73 39.41 -5.84
CA ASN A 392 17.52 40.14 -7.09
C ASN A 392 18.83 40.32 -7.87
N ASP A 393 19.92 40.66 -7.19
CA ASP A 393 21.23 40.84 -7.83
C ASP A 393 21.73 39.54 -8.45
N TYR A 394 21.65 38.43 -7.71
CA TYR A 394 21.97 37.11 -8.23
C TYR A 394 21.10 36.74 -9.44
N PHE A 395 19.80 37.01 -9.38
CA PHE A 395 18.89 36.75 -10.50
C PHE A 395 19.29 37.59 -11.74
N ASN A 396 19.62 38.87 -11.55
CA ASN A 396 20.07 39.75 -12.62
C ASN A 396 21.38 39.27 -13.23
N MET A 397 22.34 38.75 -12.45
CA MET A 397 23.58 38.16 -12.99
C MET A 397 23.28 36.96 -13.91
N VAL A 398 22.30 36.12 -13.57
CA VAL A 398 21.88 35.01 -14.43
C VAL A 398 21.22 35.52 -15.71
N LEU A 399 20.38 36.56 -15.61
CA LEU A 399 19.78 37.21 -16.77
C LEU A 399 20.82 37.91 -17.66
N ASP A 400 21.85 38.53 -17.10
CA ASP A 400 22.89 39.18 -17.89
C ASP A 400 23.65 38.16 -18.75
N HIS A 401 23.86 36.96 -18.21
CA HIS A 401 24.52 35.86 -18.89
C HIS A 401 23.62 35.15 -19.91
N PHE A 402 22.41 34.73 -19.53
CA PHE A 402 21.54 33.89 -20.37
C PHE A 402 20.37 34.62 -21.04
N LYS A 403 20.09 35.87 -20.66
CA LYS A 403 18.93 36.68 -21.06
C LYS A 403 17.57 36.16 -20.59
N THR A 404 17.51 34.95 -20.05
CA THR A 404 16.29 34.34 -19.52
C THR A 404 16.62 33.30 -18.46
N VAL A 405 15.61 32.95 -17.67
CA VAL A 405 15.58 31.74 -16.85
C VAL A 405 14.26 31.05 -17.18
N ASP A 406 14.28 29.79 -17.60
CA ASP A 406 13.06 29.04 -17.88
C ASP A 406 12.60 28.27 -16.63
N ILE A 407 13.54 27.73 -15.87
CA ILE A 407 13.29 26.85 -14.73
C ILE A 407 14.20 27.24 -13.57
N LEU A 408 13.62 27.48 -12.39
CA LEU A 408 14.35 27.65 -11.14
C LEU A 408 14.17 26.40 -10.28
N VAL A 409 15.27 25.73 -9.96
CA VAL A 409 15.33 24.57 -9.06
C VAL A 409 15.89 25.01 -7.72
N ASN A 410 14.99 25.19 -6.75
CA ASN A 410 15.31 25.44 -5.36
C ASN A 410 15.73 24.14 -4.67
N ASN A 411 17.01 23.81 -4.78
CA ASN A 411 17.57 22.58 -4.23
C ASN A 411 18.50 22.79 -3.01
N ALA A 412 19.00 24.00 -2.80
CA ALA A 412 19.77 24.32 -1.60
C ALA A 412 18.95 24.04 -0.33
N GLY A 413 19.58 23.40 0.64
CA GLY A 413 18.99 23.12 1.94
C GLY A 413 19.88 22.24 2.80
N ARG A 414 19.52 22.11 4.07
CA ARG A 414 20.29 21.36 5.07
C ARG A 414 19.34 20.56 5.97
N SER A 415 19.68 19.29 6.20
CA SER A 415 18.92 18.43 7.10
C SER A 415 19.25 18.71 8.58
N GLN A 416 18.44 18.21 9.50
CA GLN A 416 18.63 18.31 10.94
C GLN A 416 18.49 16.93 11.61
N ARG A 417 19.37 16.61 12.57
CA ARG A 417 19.39 15.37 13.36
C ARG A 417 19.59 15.64 14.85
N ALA A 418 18.53 15.51 15.64
CA ALA A 418 18.54 15.57 17.10
C ALA A 418 17.19 15.11 17.67
N GLU A 419 17.19 14.73 18.96
CA GLU A 419 15.96 14.44 19.69
C GLU A 419 15.04 15.67 19.68
N TRP A 420 13.74 15.45 19.46
CA TRP A 420 12.79 16.54 19.23
C TRP A 420 12.80 17.59 20.37
N ALA A 421 12.88 17.14 21.63
CA ALA A 421 12.83 18.01 22.80
C ALA A 421 14.13 18.79 23.07
N SER A 422 15.26 18.37 22.48
CA SER A 422 16.57 18.99 22.76
C SER A 422 16.94 20.11 21.79
N ILE A 423 16.20 20.27 20.68
CA ILE A 423 16.54 21.22 19.62
C ILE A 423 16.45 22.65 20.13
N ASN A 424 17.54 23.39 19.99
CA ASN A 424 17.55 24.81 20.31
C ASN A 424 16.78 25.63 19.27
N ILE A 425 15.93 26.54 19.73
CA ILE A 425 15.11 27.42 18.86
C ILE A 425 15.92 28.24 17.84
N LYS A 426 17.21 28.51 18.10
CA LYS A 426 18.10 29.16 17.12
C LYS A 426 18.37 28.25 15.92
N VAL A 427 18.58 26.94 16.15
CA VAL A 427 18.71 25.95 15.07
C VAL A 427 17.40 25.89 14.27
N ASP A 428 16.25 25.94 14.96
CA ASP A 428 14.96 25.98 14.27
C ASP A 428 14.87 27.15 13.29
N ARG A 429 15.22 28.35 13.76
CA ARG A 429 15.22 29.57 12.94
C ARG A 429 16.23 29.48 11.80
N GLU A 430 17.48 29.09 12.08
CA GLU A 430 18.53 28.96 11.06
C GLU A 430 18.14 27.99 9.94
N LEU A 431 17.51 26.86 10.30
CA LEU A 431 17.02 25.91 9.30
C LEU A 431 15.88 26.52 8.49
N PHE A 432 14.91 27.19 9.12
CA PHE A 432 13.81 27.84 8.40
C PHE A 432 14.29 28.98 7.49
N GLU A 433 15.30 29.75 7.89
CA GLU A 433 15.91 30.77 7.03
C GLU A 433 16.45 30.17 5.74
N LEU A 434 17.18 29.06 5.83
CA LEU A 434 17.77 28.39 4.67
C LEU A 434 16.74 27.60 3.84
N ASP A 435 15.98 26.70 4.49
CA ASP A 435 15.15 25.71 3.81
C ASP A 435 13.76 26.24 3.44
N VAL A 436 13.33 27.38 3.99
CA VAL A 436 12.01 27.98 3.72
C VAL A 436 12.14 29.41 3.20
N PHE A 437 12.62 30.36 4.00
CA PHE A 437 12.55 31.77 3.66
C PHE A 437 13.42 32.13 2.45
N ALA A 438 14.64 31.60 2.37
CA ALA A 438 15.49 31.78 1.20
C ALA A 438 14.84 31.22 -0.09
N VAL A 439 14.26 30.03 -0.01
CA VAL A 439 13.54 29.37 -1.13
C VAL A 439 12.35 30.20 -1.59
N VAL A 440 11.52 30.66 -0.65
CA VAL A 440 10.34 31.48 -0.94
C VAL A 440 10.76 32.83 -1.54
N ASN A 441 11.79 33.48 -0.97
CA ASN A 441 12.25 34.78 -1.45
C ASN A 441 12.80 34.71 -2.88
N LEU A 442 13.67 33.75 -3.18
CA LEU A 442 14.20 33.56 -4.53
C LEU A 442 13.09 33.21 -5.54
N SER A 443 12.12 32.39 -5.11
CA SER A 443 10.98 32.03 -5.96
C SER A 443 10.08 33.22 -6.27
N ARG A 444 9.91 34.17 -5.33
CA ARG A 444 9.20 35.44 -5.59
C ARG A 444 9.90 36.29 -6.64
N VAL A 445 11.24 36.36 -6.60
CA VAL A 445 12.03 37.07 -7.62
C VAL A 445 11.80 36.45 -9.00
N ALA A 446 11.92 35.12 -9.11
CA ALA A 446 11.67 34.39 -10.36
C ALA A 446 10.22 34.54 -10.84
N LEU A 447 9.24 34.43 -9.95
CA LEU A 447 7.82 34.60 -10.25
C LEU A 447 7.52 35.99 -10.80
N ASN A 448 8.06 37.04 -10.17
CA ASN A 448 7.92 38.41 -10.65
C ASN A 448 8.48 38.58 -12.06
N PHE A 449 9.64 37.97 -12.34
CA PHE A 449 10.21 37.96 -13.69
C PHE A 449 9.31 37.21 -14.69
N PHE A 450 8.79 36.03 -14.33
CA PHE A 450 7.89 35.26 -15.19
C PHE A 450 6.61 36.02 -15.50
N ALA A 451 5.99 36.63 -14.49
CA ALA A 451 4.77 37.42 -14.64
C ALA A 451 4.99 38.66 -15.52
N ARG A 452 6.04 39.46 -15.24
CA ARG A 452 6.34 40.69 -15.99
C ARG A 452 6.63 40.43 -17.47
N ASN A 453 7.27 39.30 -17.79
CA ASN A 453 7.67 38.97 -19.16
C ASN A 453 6.74 37.96 -19.84
N SER A 454 5.60 37.61 -19.23
CA SER A 454 4.66 36.60 -19.75
C SER A 454 5.30 35.25 -20.07
N ILE A 455 6.31 34.84 -19.29
CA ILE A 455 7.02 33.57 -19.46
C ILE A 455 6.25 32.47 -18.74
N LYS A 456 6.00 31.35 -19.43
CA LYS A 456 5.47 30.12 -18.82
C LYS A 456 6.57 29.39 -18.04
N GLY A 457 7.02 30.02 -16.97
CA GLY A 457 8.13 29.55 -16.15
C GLY A 457 7.78 28.30 -15.34
N HIS A 458 8.82 27.70 -14.77
CA HIS A 458 8.70 26.50 -13.94
C HIS A 458 9.50 26.67 -12.65
N LEU A 459 8.81 26.67 -11.52
CA LEU A 459 9.40 26.64 -10.19
C LEU A 459 9.47 25.18 -9.72
N VAL A 460 10.65 24.73 -9.36
CA VAL A 460 10.91 23.37 -8.91
C VAL A 460 11.49 23.46 -7.50
N VAL A 461 10.95 22.68 -6.58
CA VAL A 461 11.30 22.77 -5.15
C VAL A 461 11.71 21.39 -4.65
N THR A 462 12.95 21.28 -4.17
CA THR A 462 13.40 20.08 -3.45
C THR A 462 12.86 20.13 -2.02
N SER A 463 11.77 19.40 -1.79
CA SER A 463 11.27 19.12 -0.44
C SER A 463 11.96 17.86 0.11
N SER A 464 11.19 16.93 0.67
CA SER A 464 11.64 15.61 1.11
C SER A 464 10.43 14.71 1.31
N THR A 465 10.64 13.41 1.41
CA THR A 465 9.64 12.50 2.01
C THR A 465 9.30 12.92 3.45
N ALA A 466 10.24 13.57 4.16
CA ALA A 466 9.99 14.21 5.46
C ALA A 466 9.06 15.44 5.39
N GLY A 467 8.80 15.98 4.19
CA GLY A 467 7.79 17.01 3.94
C GLY A 467 6.38 16.46 3.72
N LEU A 468 6.24 15.13 3.66
CA LEU A 468 4.97 14.42 3.46
C LEU A 468 4.57 13.62 4.70
N ILE A 469 5.55 13.08 5.43
CA ILE A 469 5.38 12.35 6.68
C ILE A 469 6.47 12.75 7.68
N GLY A 470 6.15 12.77 8.98
CA GLY A 470 7.13 13.06 10.01
C GLY A 470 8.28 12.05 10.07
N ALA A 471 9.51 12.54 10.14
CA ALA A 471 10.71 11.73 10.30
C ALA A 471 11.26 11.86 11.74
N PRO A 472 11.50 10.74 12.45
CA PRO A 472 12.12 10.77 13.78
C PRO A 472 13.47 11.49 13.78
N ASN A 473 13.77 12.16 14.89
CA ASN A 473 14.99 12.95 15.08
C ASN A 473 15.19 14.09 14.07
N SER A 474 14.14 14.52 13.38
CA SER A 474 14.20 15.59 12.37
C SER A 474 13.00 16.52 12.45
N GLY A 475 12.63 16.93 13.67
CA GLY A 475 11.46 17.76 13.93
C GLY A 475 11.45 19.06 13.12
N THR A 476 12.51 19.86 13.26
CA THR A 476 12.68 21.12 12.54
C THR A 476 12.65 20.95 11.03
N TYR A 477 13.43 19.99 10.51
CA TYR A 477 13.52 19.72 9.08
C TYR A 477 12.18 19.26 8.51
N THR A 478 11.46 18.38 9.22
CA THR A 478 10.10 17.96 8.88
C THR A 478 9.18 19.18 8.78
N GLY A 479 9.21 20.07 9.78
CA GLY A 479 8.40 21.29 9.78
C GLY A 479 8.71 22.20 8.60
N ALA A 480 9.99 22.46 8.32
CA ALA A 480 10.42 23.28 7.19
C ALA A 480 9.98 22.69 5.84
N LYS A 481 10.15 21.38 5.65
CA LYS A 481 9.74 20.71 4.40
C LYS A 481 8.23 20.66 4.20
N HIS A 482 7.44 20.56 5.26
CA HIS A 482 5.97 20.72 5.19
C HIS A 482 5.57 22.17 4.87
N ALA A 483 6.27 23.17 5.44
CA ALA A 483 5.99 24.57 5.18
C ALA A 483 6.11 24.92 3.68
N LEU A 484 7.12 24.36 3.00
CA LEU A 484 7.27 24.52 1.54
C LEU A 484 6.01 24.06 0.79
N HIS A 485 5.42 22.92 1.13
CA HIS A 485 4.19 22.46 0.47
C HIS A 485 3.05 23.48 0.61
N GLY A 486 2.88 24.07 1.80
CA GLY A 486 1.88 25.12 2.02
C GLY A 486 2.10 26.38 1.18
N TYR A 487 3.34 26.90 1.16
CA TYR A 487 3.69 28.10 0.38
C TYR A 487 3.48 27.90 -1.12
N PHE A 488 3.92 26.76 -1.65
CA PHE A 488 3.88 26.51 -3.09
C PHE A 488 2.50 26.03 -3.56
N GLU A 489 1.67 25.45 -2.69
CA GLU A 489 0.26 25.21 -2.98
C GLU A 489 -0.52 26.52 -3.12
N ALA A 490 -0.28 27.49 -2.23
CA ALA A 490 -0.87 28.82 -2.35
C ALA A 490 -0.46 29.49 -3.68
N LEU A 491 0.83 29.45 -4.02
CA LEU A 491 1.36 30.01 -5.27
C LEU A 491 0.69 29.40 -6.51
N ARG A 492 0.47 28.08 -6.55
CA ARG A 492 -0.21 27.42 -7.68
C ARG A 492 -1.61 27.97 -7.90
N ASN A 493 -2.36 28.18 -6.83
CA ASN A 493 -3.73 28.70 -6.89
C ASN A 493 -3.76 30.15 -7.35
N GLU A 494 -2.76 30.95 -6.98
CA GLU A 494 -2.65 32.36 -7.36
C GLU A 494 -2.11 32.56 -8.79
N PHE A 495 -1.20 31.69 -9.25
CA PHE A 495 -0.48 31.84 -10.53
C PHE A 495 -0.53 30.57 -11.41
N PRO A 496 -1.69 30.24 -12.01
CA PRO A 496 -1.87 29.00 -12.78
C PRO A 496 -1.03 28.90 -14.06
N ASN A 497 -0.46 30.02 -14.54
CA ASN A 497 0.39 30.07 -15.72
C ASN A 497 1.86 29.67 -15.44
N VAL A 498 2.25 29.55 -14.17
CA VAL A 498 3.58 29.11 -13.74
C VAL A 498 3.47 27.69 -13.20
N HIS A 499 4.28 26.78 -13.73
CA HIS A 499 4.28 25.40 -13.25
C HIS A 499 5.07 25.28 -11.96
N VAL A 500 4.60 24.43 -11.05
CA VAL A 500 5.24 24.19 -9.76
C VAL A 500 5.39 22.70 -9.50
N THR A 501 6.62 22.21 -9.44
CA THR A 501 6.95 20.82 -9.12
C THR A 501 7.52 20.71 -7.70
N MET A 502 6.85 19.93 -6.85
CA MET A 502 7.39 19.52 -5.55
C MET A 502 8.09 18.17 -5.71
N PHE A 503 9.41 18.13 -5.56
CA PHE A 503 10.17 16.89 -5.61
C PHE A 503 10.59 16.46 -4.20
N CYS A 504 10.21 15.26 -3.80
CA CYS A 504 10.33 14.73 -2.44
C CYS A 504 11.31 13.54 -2.40
N PRO A 505 12.63 13.79 -2.33
CA PRO A 505 13.60 12.72 -2.21
C PRO A 505 13.55 12.08 -0.81
N GLY A 506 13.64 10.75 -0.81
CA GLY A 506 13.88 9.93 0.37
C GLY A 506 15.37 9.83 0.70
N PRO A 507 15.75 8.90 1.60
CA PRO A 507 17.15 8.66 1.95
C PRO A 507 18.02 8.42 0.72
N THR A 508 18.86 9.40 0.42
CA THR A 508 19.79 9.38 -0.72
C THR A 508 21.22 9.33 -0.19
N ALA A 509 22.09 8.57 -0.84
CA ALA A 509 23.50 8.44 -0.50
C ALA A 509 24.24 9.73 -0.90
N THR A 510 24.36 10.66 0.05
CA THR A 510 25.12 11.91 -0.07
C THR A 510 25.87 12.18 1.23
N ASN A 511 26.78 13.16 1.23
CA ASN A 511 27.49 13.60 2.43
C ASN A 511 26.61 14.43 3.38
N PHE A 512 25.28 14.41 3.23
CA PHE A 512 24.38 15.29 3.99
C PHE A 512 24.47 15.10 5.51
N LEU A 513 24.78 13.89 6.00
CA LEU A 513 24.93 13.61 7.43
C LEU A 513 26.10 14.38 8.06
N GLN A 514 27.17 14.64 7.29
CA GLN A 514 28.30 15.43 7.78
C GLN A 514 27.88 16.88 8.03
N GLU A 515 27.04 17.38 7.14
CA GLU A 515 26.53 18.74 7.14
C GLU A 515 25.14 18.84 7.77
N CYS A 516 24.66 17.91 8.60
CA CYS A 516 23.35 18.10 9.28
C CYS A 516 23.48 19.12 10.43
N PHE A 517 22.42 19.91 10.67
CA PHE A 517 22.24 20.62 11.93
C PHE A 517 22.05 19.60 13.07
N THR A 518 22.52 19.91 14.28
CA THR A 518 22.24 19.13 15.50
C THR A 518 21.19 19.84 16.35
N ASP A 519 21.14 19.57 17.64
CA ASP A 519 20.41 20.35 18.64
C ASP A 519 21.09 21.68 19.01
N THR A 520 22.39 21.79 18.75
CA THR A 520 23.24 22.90 19.22
C THR A 520 23.58 23.85 18.06
N PRO A 521 23.40 25.18 18.22
CA PRO A 521 23.73 26.16 17.17
C PRO A 521 25.19 26.08 16.73
N GLY A 522 25.44 26.16 15.42
CA GLY A 522 26.77 26.08 14.83
C GLY A 522 27.41 24.67 14.80
N ALA A 523 26.88 23.70 15.55
CA ALA A 523 27.39 22.34 15.54
C ALA A 523 26.97 21.58 14.27
N LYS A 524 27.79 20.60 13.88
CA LYS A 524 27.55 19.70 12.75
C LYS A 524 27.47 18.28 13.27
N TYR A 525 26.54 17.49 12.72
CA TYR A 525 26.39 16.09 13.12
C TYR A 525 27.64 15.24 12.79
N ASN A 526 28.36 15.60 11.72
CA ASN A 526 29.68 15.06 11.34
C ASN A 526 29.76 13.52 11.27
N GLN A 527 28.65 12.85 10.94
CA GLN A 527 28.62 11.40 10.73
C GLN A 527 28.65 11.05 9.24
N THR A 528 29.17 9.87 8.93
CA THR A 528 29.13 9.28 7.60
C THR A 528 27.99 8.26 7.49
N VAL A 529 27.54 8.03 6.26
CA VAL A 529 26.54 7.00 5.96
C VAL A 529 27.18 5.63 6.15
N GLN A 530 26.49 4.73 6.87
CA GLN A 530 26.96 3.36 7.06
C GLN A 530 26.73 2.51 5.79
N PRO A 531 27.62 1.56 5.44
CA PRO A 531 27.45 0.69 4.26
C PRO A 531 26.16 -0.14 4.26
N THR A 532 25.56 -0.37 5.42
CA THR A 532 24.33 -1.15 5.62
C THR A 532 23.04 -0.36 5.36
N ASP A 533 23.13 0.97 5.18
CA ASP A 533 21.96 1.81 4.90
C ASP A 533 21.45 1.63 3.46
N ARG A 534 20.26 1.04 3.29
CA ARG A 534 19.60 1.01 1.97
C ARG A 534 19.16 2.42 1.56
N ARG A 535 19.91 3.04 0.66
CA ARG A 535 19.67 4.40 0.13
C ARG A 535 19.74 4.43 -1.39
N MET A 536 18.99 5.35 -2.00
CA MET A 536 19.12 5.64 -3.43
C MET A 536 20.44 6.35 -3.71
N THR A 537 21.08 6.09 -4.84
CA THR A 537 22.24 6.88 -5.28
C THR A 537 21.81 8.30 -5.68
N SER A 538 22.67 9.29 -5.45
CA SER A 538 22.38 10.66 -5.88
C SER A 538 22.27 10.78 -7.41
N GLU A 539 22.97 9.95 -8.18
CA GLU A 539 22.82 9.88 -9.64
C GLU A 539 21.41 9.42 -10.06
N ARG A 540 20.91 8.33 -9.45
CA ARG A 540 19.56 7.84 -9.76
C ARG A 540 18.50 8.86 -9.35
N CYS A 541 18.67 9.49 -8.20
CA CYS A 541 17.80 10.56 -7.72
C CYS A 541 17.80 11.75 -8.68
N GLY A 542 18.98 12.21 -9.11
CA GLY A 542 19.14 13.31 -10.07
C GLY A 542 18.49 13.02 -11.43
N HIS A 543 18.59 11.78 -11.93
CA HIS A 543 17.91 11.38 -13.16
C HIS A 543 16.38 11.39 -13.04
N LEU A 544 15.83 10.81 -11.97
CA LEU A 544 14.38 10.84 -11.69
C LEU A 544 13.88 12.28 -11.48
N TYR A 545 14.70 13.12 -10.87
CA TYR A 545 14.41 14.54 -10.69
C TYR A 545 14.34 15.28 -12.04
N ALA A 546 15.30 15.03 -12.94
CA ALA A 546 15.25 15.59 -14.29
C ALA A 546 14.00 15.16 -15.08
N LEU A 547 13.55 13.91 -14.91
CA LEU A 547 12.31 13.40 -15.50
C LEU A 547 11.05 14.09 -14.93
N ALA A 548 11.01 14.32 -13.61
CA ALA A 548 9.93 15.06 -12.96
C ALA A 548 9.82 16.49 -13.51
N ILE A 549 10.97 17.15 -13.72
CA ILE A 549 11.03 18.50 -14.33
C ILE A 549 10.53 18.46 -15.78
N ALA A 550 11.03 17.53 -16.61
CA ALA A 550 10.67 17.42 -18.02
C ALA A 550 9.16 17.19 -18.23
N ASN A 551 8.53 16.46 -17.30
CA ASN A 551 7.11 16.15 -17.33
C ASN A 551 6.25 17.14 -16.52
N LYS A 552 6.87 18.12 -15.85
CA LYS A 552 6.19 19.13 -15.02
C LYS A 552 5.25 18.50 -13.99
N THR A 553 5.72 17.46 -13.29
CA THR A 553 4.90 16.76 -12.30
C THR A 553 4.48 17.70 -11.17
N HIS A 554 3.28 17.50 -10.63
CA HIS A 554 2.79 18.32 -9.51
C HIS A 554 3.56 18.02 -8.22
N LEU A 555 3.61 16.73 -7.88
CA LEU A 555 4.31 16.17 -6.74
C LEU A 555 4.93 14.85 -7.21
N SER A 556 6.21 14.65 -6.92
CA SER A 556 6.84 13.34 -7.11
C SER A 556 7.71 13.01 -5.92
N TRP A 557 7.74 11.74 -5.53
CA TRP A 557 8.64 11.27 -4.48
C TRP A 557 9.43 10.06 -4.95
N VAL A 558 10.63 9.93 -4.41
CA VAL A 558 11.56 8.86 -4.75
C VAL A 558 12.14 8.26 -3.49
N GLY A 559 12.31 6.95 -3.47
CA GLY A 559 12.84 6.23 -2.32
C GLY A 559 12.83 4.72 -2.56
N THR A 560 13.82 4.04 -2.02
CA THR A 560 13.87 2.57 -2.05
C THR A 560 12.95 1.99 -0.98
N PHE A 561 12.58 0.72 -1.10
CA PHE A 561 11.88 -0.01 -0.04
C PHE A 561 12.66 0.07 1.29
N PRO A 562 12.00 0.35 2.44
CA PRO A 562 10.56 0.45 2.65
C PRO A 562 9.96 1.87 2.51
N ILE A 563 10.75 2.89 2.16
CA ILE A 563 10.32 4.30 2.21
C ILE A 563 9.15 4.59 1.27
N ASN A 564 9.23 4.13 0.02
CA ASN A 564 8.15 4.33 -0.95
C ASN A 564 6.84 3.68 -0.49
N PHE A 565 6.93 2.43 -0.01
CA PHE A 565 5.81 1.68 0.54
C PHE A 565 5.15 2.39 1.73
N LEU A 566 5.98 2.86 2.69
CA LEU A 566 5.50 3.58 3.87
C LEU A 566 4.88 4.94 3.52
N LEU A 567 5.34 5.62 2.48
CA LEU A 567 4.72 6.85 1.99
C LEU A 567 3.34 6.59 1.41
N TYR A 568 3.18 5.56 0.58
CA TYR A 568 1.88 5.19 0.05
C TYR A 568 0.89 4.83 1.15
N ILE A 569 1.33 4.03 2.13
CA ILE A 569 0.51 3.74 3.32
C ILE A 569 0.21 5.03 4.09
N GLY A 570 1.21 5.87 4.34
CA GLY A 570 1.06 7.06 5.17
C GLY A 570 0.15 8.13 4.58
N LEU A 571 0.18 8.30 3.25
CA LEU A 571 -0.59 9.32 2.53
C LEU A 571 -2.01 8.83 2.19
N TYR A 572 -2.15 7.60 1.68
CA TYR A 572 -3.45 7.10 1.20
C TYR A 572 -4.20 6.27 2.24
N TYR A 573 -3.48 5.71 3.23
CA TYR A 573 -4.06 4.90 4.30
C TYR A 573 -3.59 5.37 5.69
N PRO A 574 -3.86 6.63 6.07
CA PRO A 574 -3.37 7.21 7.33
C PRO A 574 -3.82 6.41 8.57
N ASN A 575 -4.92 5.67 8.47
CA ASN A 575 -5.40 4.76 9.52
C ASN A 575 -4.45 3.57 9.75
N LEU A 576 -3.90 2.99 8.67
CA LEU A 576 -2.95 1.88 8.77
C LEU A 576 -1.62 2.36 9.37
N LYS A 577 -1.17 3.56 8.99
CA LYS A 577 0.02 4.19 9.57
C LYS A 577 -0.05 4.32 11.09
N ARG A 578 -1.23 4.65 11.64
CA ARG A 578 -1.46 4.77 13.10
C ARG A 578 -1.40 3.45 13.88
N VAL A 579 -1.54 2.32 13.18
CA VAL A 579 -1.46 0.98 13.79
C VAL A 579 -0.03 0.44 13.76
N THR A 580 0.79 0.93 12.82
CA THR A 580 2.18 0.52 12.62
C THR A 580 3.23 1.45 13.24
N ALA A 581 2.81 2.64 13.69
CA ALA A 581 3.63 3.61 14.43
C ALA A 581 3.33 3.50 15.92
#